data_AF-A0A7X8VJ29-F1
#
_entry.id   AF-A0A7X8VJ29-F1
#
_cell.length_a   1.000
_cell.length_b   1.000
_cell.length_c   1.000
_cell.angle_alpha   90.00
_cell.angle_beta   90.00
_cell.angle_gamma   90.00
#
_symmetry.space_group_name_H-M   'P 1'
#
loop_
_entity.id
_entity.type
_entity.pdbx_description
1 polymer ?
#
loop_
_entity_poly.entity_id
_entity_poly.type
_entity_poly.pdbx_seq_one_letter_code
_entity_poly.pdbx_strand_id
1 'polypeptide(L)' 'PDAVFAKLDTEANQSLAAALEIQSIPTLMIFRDGIMVYREAGTMPAPALDDLVKQVKQLDMEDVRRQIAEQNTAEGEA' A
#
# COMPACT_ATOMS: atom_id res chain seq x y z
N PRO A 1 0.75 14.00 13.80
CA PRO A 1 1.28 12.63 13.53
C PRO A 1 1.48 12.44 12.03
N ASP A 2 2.71 12.22 11.57
CA ASP A 2 3.06 12.23 10.12
C ASP A 2 2.82 10.89 9.41
N ALA A 3 2.62 9.80 10.15
CA ALA A 3 2.24 8.48 9.66
C ALA A 3 1.74 7.61 10.84
N VAL A 4 0.89 6.62 10.56
CA VAL A 4 0.47 5.60 11.53
C VAL A 4 1.07 4.27 11.12
N PHE A 5 1.87 3.68 12.01
CA PHE A 5 2.41 2.33 11.82
C PHE A 5 1.48 1.34 12.52
N ALA A 6 1.02 0.35 11.75
CA ALA A 6 0.13 -0.69 12.24
C ALA A 6 0.68 -2.06 11.86
N LYS A 7 0.37 -3.05 12.70
CA LYS A 7 0.61 -4.46 12.42
C LYS A 7 -0.73 -5.15 12.31
N LEU A 8 -0.94 -5.91 11.23
CA LEU A 8 -2.07 -6.81 11.09
C LEU A 8 -1.64 -8.23 11.45
N ASP A 9 -2.30 -8.81 12.45
CA ASP A 9 -2.23 -10.24 12.71
C ASP A 9 -3.18 -10.95 11.74
N THR A 10 -2.63 -11.62 10.74
CA THR A 10 -3.41 -12.30 9.70
C THR A 10 -4.10 -13.57 10.20
N GLU A 11 -3.58 -14.21 11.26
CA GLU A 11 -4.17 -15.41 11.86
C GLU A 11 -5.45 -15.06 12.61
N ALA A 12 -5.41 -13.96 13.37
CA ALA A 12 -6.57 -13.44 14.09
C ALA A 12 -7.58 -12.70 13.19
N ASN A 13 -7.16 -12.18 12.03
CA ASN A 13 -7.98 -11.33 11.15
C ASN A 13 -8.06 -11.87 9.72
N GLN A 14 -8.45 -13.13 9.56
CA GLN A 14 -8.43 -13.83 8.26
C GLN A 14 -9.25 -13.14 7.18
N SER A 15 -10.44 -12.62 7.49
CA SER A 15 -11.27 -11.91 6.51
C SER A 15 -10.61 -10.63 6.00
N LEU A 16 -9.91 -9.89 6.86
CA LEU A 16 -9.17 -8.70 6.47
C LEU A 16 -7.91 -9.06 5.68
N ALA A 17 -7.20 -10.11 6.08
CA ALA A 17 -6.07 -10.63 5.33
C ALA A 17 -6.47 -11.08 3.92
N ALA A 18 -7.63 -11.73 3.78
CA ALA A 18 -8.20 -12.13 2.50
C ALA A 18 -8.63 -10.92 1.65
N ALA A 19 -9.27 -9.91 2.25
CA ALA A 19 -9.66 -8.68 1.56
C ALA A 19 -8.44 -7.86 1.08
N LEU A 20 -7.33 -7.93 1.80
CA LEU A 20 -6.03 -7.36 1.40
C LEU A 20 -5.21 -8.31 0.52
N GLU A 21 -5.74 -9.49 0.19
CA GLU A 21 -5.10 -10.53 -0.61
C GLU A 21 -3.71 -10.94 -0.10
N ILE A 22 -3.49 -10.98 1.21
CA ILE A 22 -2.20 -11.33 1.80
C ILE A 22 -1.96 -12.84 1.62
N GLN A 23 -1.02 -13.20 0.74
CA GLN A 23 -0.66 -14.60 0.44
C GLN A 23 0.68 -15.03 1.07
N SER A 24 1.52 -14.06 1.44
CA SER A 24 2.86 -14.28 1.99
C SER A 24 3.09 -13.38 3.20
N ILE A 25 3.76 -13.90 4.22
CA ILE A 25 4.06 -13.15 5.45
C ILE A 25 5.58 -13.11 5.64
N PRO A 26 6.18 -11.92 5.89
CA PRO A 26 5.54 -10.60 6.01
C PRO A 26 5.16 -9.98 4.65
N THR A 27 4.14 -9.12 4.64
CA THR A 27 3.79 -8.22 3.52
C THR A 27 3.70 -6.80 4.05
N LEU A 28 4.41 -5.87 3.42
CA LEU A 28 4.35 -4.44 3.71
C LEU A 28 3.37 -3.77 2.76
N MET A 29 2.46 -2.97 3.30
CA MET A 29 1.52 -2.14 2.55
C MET A 29 1.57 -0.72 3.08
N ILE A 30 1.50 0.27 2.19
CA ILE A 30 1.41 1.68 2.56
C ILE A 30 0.18 2.28 1.92
N PHE A 31 -0.62 2.93 2.77
CA PHE A 31 -1.82 3.64 2.36
C PHE A 31 -1.62 5.14 2.56
N ARG A 32 -2.01 5.92 1.56
CA ARG A 32 -2.04 7.40 1.62
C ARG A 32 -3.38 7.88 1.09
N ASP A 33 -4.08 8.71 1.87
CA ASP A 33 -5.44 9.19 1.57
C ASP A 33 -6.44 8.06 1.22
N GLY A 34 -6.31 6.89 1.85
CA GLY A 34 -7.14 5.71 1.58
C GLY A 34 -6.76 4.92 0.33
N ILE A 35 -5.73 5.35 -0.41
CA ILE A 35 -5.22 4.67 -1.60
C ILE A 35 -4.00 3.83 -1.22
N MET A 36 -3.95 2.57 -1.63
CA MET A 36 -2.76 1.73 -1.50
C MET A 36 -1.73 2.18 -2.53
N VAL A 37 -0.62 2.76 -2.07
CA VAL A 37 0.42 3.33 -2.94
C VAL A 37 1.66 2.45 -3.02
N TYR A 38 1.78 1.46 -2.14
CA TYR A 38 2.89 0.51 -2.14
C TYR A 38 2.47 -0.82 -1.54
N ARG A 39 2.97 -1.91 -2.12
CA ARG A 39 2.79 -3.27 -1.64
C ARG A 39 4.01 -4.11 -2.01
N GLU A 40 4.63 -4.75 -1.04
CA GLU A 40 5.73 -5.69 -1.27
C GLU A 40 5.66 -6.86 -0.29
N ALA A 41 5.76 -8.08 -0.81
CA ALA A 41 5.88 -9.28 0.00
C ALA A 41 7.35 -9.57 0.28
N GLY A 42 7.68 -9.85 1.54
CA GLY A 42 9.03 -10.13 1.98
C GLY A 42 9.52 -9.17 3.06
N THR A 43 10.76 -9.37 3.46
CA THR A 43 11.41 -8.59 4.51
C THR A 43 12.13 -7.39 3.93
N MET A 44 12.04 -6.26 4.61
CA MET A 44 12.69 -5.02 4.21
C MET A 44 13.70 -4.57 5.28
N PRO A 45 14.92 -4.17 4.90
CA PRO A 45 15.87 -3.54 5.83
C PRO A 45 15.36 -2.18 6.32
N ALA A 46 15.66 -1.83 7.57
CA ALA A 46 15.21 -0.56 8.17
C ALA A 46 15.57 0.70 7.34
N PRO A 47 16.79 0.86 6.78
CA PRO A 47 17.10 2.04 5.97
C PRO A 47 16.24 2.15 4.70
N ALA A 48 15.91 1.00 4.09
CA ALA A 48 15.04 0.97 2.91
C ALA A 48 13.60 1.39 3.27
N LEU A 49 13.11 0.99 4.44
CA LEU A 49 11.82 1.44 4.95
C LEU A 49 11.79 2.95 5.18
N ASP A 50 12.84 3.52 5.78
CA ASP A 50 12.93 4.97 6.01
C ASP A 50 12.89 5.76 4.70
N ASP A 51 13.62 5.30 3.69
CA ASP A 51 13.64 5.94 2.37
C ASP A 51 12.31 5.78 1.64
N LEU A 52 11.68 4.60 1.73
CA LEU A 52 10.33 4.37 1.20
C LEU A 52 9.32 5.32 1.84
N VAL A 53 9.35 5.50 3.17
CA VAL A 53 8.45 6.43 3.87
C VAL A 53 8.69 7.88 3.40
N LYS A 54 9.94 8.30 3.16
CA LYS A 54 10.24 9.64 2.60
C LYS A 54 9.67 9.79 1.19
N GLN A 55 9.83 8.80 0.34
CA GLN A 55 9.31 8.81 -1.03
C GLN A 55 7.78 8.89 -1.04
N VAL A 56 7.11 8.06 -0.23
CA VAL A 56 5.65 8.08 -0.12
C VAL A 56 5.15 9.43 0.38
N LYS A 57 5.85 10.12 1.28
CA LYS A 57 5.50 11.48 1.73
C LYS A 57 5.64 12.54 0.62
N GLN A 58 6.58 12.34 -0.30
CA GLN A 58 6.84 13.25 -1.42
C GLN A 58 5.96 12.97 -2.65
N LEU A 59 5.23 11.86 -2.66
CA LEU A 59 4.35 11.47 -3.76
C LEU A 59 3.28 12.55 -4.04
N ASP A 60 3.08 12.86 -5.31
CA ASP A 60 2.00 13.76 -5.75
C ASP A 60 0.68 12.98 -5.82
N MET A 61 -0.20 13.21 -4.85
CA MET A 61 -1.48 12.50 -4.79
C MET A 61 -2.47 12.94 -5.85
N GLU A 62 -2.31 14.13 -6.46
CA GLU A 62 -3.17 14.55 -7.57
C GLU A 62 -2.83 13.74 -8.83
N ASP A 63 -1.53 13.54 -9.09
CA ASP A 63 -1.06 12.68 -10.18
C ASP A 63 -1.47 11.22 -9.96
N VAL A 64 -1.29 10.68 -8.74
CA VAL A 64 -1.71 9.30 -8.41
C VAL A 64 -3.21 9.10 -8.66
N ARG A 65 -4.05 10.03 -8.21
CA ARG A 65 -5.51 9.95 -8.41
C ARG A 65 -5.87 10.01 -9.89
N ARG A 66 -5.18 10.85 -10.67
CA ARG A 66 -5.36 10.92 -12.13
C ARG A 66 -5.01 9.59 -12.78
N GLN A 67 -3.84 9.01 -12.47
CA GLN A 67 -3.40 7.73 -13.03
C GLN A 67 -4.38 6.59 -12.70
N ILE A 68 -4.91 6.54 -11.47
CA ILE A 68 -5.92 5.53 -11.08
C ILE A 68 -7.23 5.73 -11.87
N ALA A 69 -7.68 6.98 -12.06
CA ALA A 69 -8.88 7.25 -12.85
C ALA A 69 -8.69 6.86 -14.33
N GLU A 70 -7.51 7.08 -14.89
CA GLU A 70 -7.14 6.64 -16.24
C GLU A 70 -7.12 5.11 -16.36
N GLN A 71 -6.51 4.42 -15.38
CA GLN A 71 -6.48 2.95 -15.34
C GLN A 71 -7.89 2.34 -15.23
N ASN A 72 -8.73 2.86 -14.34
CA ASN A 72 -10.12 2.39 -14.19
C ASN A 72 -10.97 2.64 -15.45
N THR A 73 -10.67 3.69 -16.22
CA THR A 73 -11.38 3.96 -17.49
C THR A 73 -10.94 2.95 -18.56
N ALA A 74 -9.65 2.63 -18.64
CA ALA A 74 -9.11 1.66 -19.59
C ALA A 74 -9.57 0.21 -19.32
N GLU A 75 -9.80 -0.17 -18.06
CA GLU A 75 -10.32 -1.50 -17.70
C GLU A 75 -11.84 -1.63 -17.89
N GLY A 76 -12.58 -0.52 -17.94
CA GLY A 76 -14.03 -0.51 -18.19
C GLY A 76 -14.43 -0.55 -19.67
N GLU A 77 -13.48 -0.39 -20.58
CA GLU A 77 -13.68 -0.41 -22.05
C GLU A 77 -13.27 -1.75 -22.71
N ALA A 78 -12.90 -2.77 -21.93
CA ALA A 78 -12.48 -4.10 -22.39
C ALA A 78 -13.59 -5.16 -22.33
#